data_AF-A0A2I0QPK6-F1
#
_entry.id   AF-A0A2I0QPK6-F1
#
_cell.length_a   1.000
_cell.length_b   1.000
_cell.length_c   1.000
_cell.angle_alpha   90.00
_cell.angle_beta   90.00
_cell.angle_gamma   90.00
#
_symmetry.space_group_name_H-M   'P 1'
#
loop_
_entity.id
_entity.type
_entity.pdbx_description
1 polymer ?
#
loop_
_entity_poly.entity_id
_entity_poly.type
_entity_poly.pdbx_seq_one_letter_code
_entity_poly.pdbx_strand_id
1 'polypeptide(L)' 'MSEGRACRKCFMMYDDNVKRCPVCKIPTSETHSGFVGITNPEKSEVAKKIEERTNTKVLSGRYALIVR' A
#
# COMPACT_ATOMS: atom_id res chain seq x y z
N MET A 1 -18.18 -2.85 6.64
CA MET A 1 -17.45 -2.72 5.36
C MET A 1 -16.00 -2.99 5.68
N SER A 2 -15.43 -4.05 5.13
CA SER A 2 -14.02 -4.38 5.24
C SER A 2 -13.17 -3.26 4.64
N GLU A 3 -12.06 -2.90 5.29
CA GLU A 3 -11.17 -1.81 4.86
C GLU A 3 -10.29 -2.18 3.65
N GLY A 4 -10.54 -3.33 3.01
CA GLY A 4 -9.74 -3.87 1.92
C GLY A 4 -8.59 -4.75 2.41
N ARG A 5 -7.71 -5.12 1.48
CA ARG A 5 -6.45 -5.84 1.75
C ARG A 5 -5.25 -5.00 1.38
N ALA A 6 -4.16 -5.10 2.13
CA ALA A 6 -2.92 -4.38 1.86
C ALA A 6 -1.77 -5.30 1.46
N CYS A 7 -0.92 -4.87 0.53
CA CYS A 7 0.29 -5.60 0.17
C CYS A 7 1.30 -5.60 1.32
N ARG A 8 1.85 -6.76 1.71
CA ARG A 8 2.86 -6.86 2.79
C ARG A 8 4.22 -6.24 2.45
N LYS A 9 4.47 -5.86 1.20
CA LYS A 9 5.73 -5.27 0.73
C LYS A 9 5.60 -3.78 0.47
N CYS A 10 4.68 -3.36 -0.41
CA CYS A 10 4.53 -1.96 -0.79
C CYS A 10 3.40 -1.22 -0.05
N PHE A 11 2.65 -1.91 0.80
CA PHE A 11 1.56 -1.39 1.64
C PHE A 11 0.35 -0.79 0.88
N MET A 12 0.33 -0.84 -0.45
CA MET A 12 -0.83 -0.43 -1.24
C MET A 12 -2.06 -1.28 -0.88
N MET A 13 -3.20 -0.62 -0.74
CA MET A 13 -4.50 -1.19 -0.41
C MET A 13 -5.29 -1.48 -1.69
N TYR A 14 -6.04 -2.57 -1.65
CA TYR A 14 -6.90 -3.08 -2.71
C TYR A 14 -8.22 -3.56 -2.13
N ASP A 15 -9.17 -3.88 -2.98
CA ASP A 15 -10.43 -4.49 -2.57
C ASP A 15 -10.21 -5.93 -2.05
N ASP A 16 -11.17 -6.45 -1.30
CA ASP A 16 -11.02 -7.72 -0.54
C ASP A 16 -10.76 -8.96 -1.40
N ASN A 17 -11.15 -8.91 -2.67
CA ASN A 17 -10.93 -10.01 -3.61
C ASN A 17 -9.47 -10.09 -4.13
N VAL A 18 -8.66 -9.04 -3.94
CA VAL A 18 -7.28 -8.99 -4.45
C VAL A 18 -6.33 -9.72 -3.51
N LYS A 19 -6.22 -11.04 -3.67
CA LYS A 19 -5.36 -11.92 -2.84
C LYS A 19 -3.85 -11.75 -3.11
N ARG A 20 -3.47 -11.24 -4.28
CA ARG A 20 -2.07 -10.97 -4.67
C ARG A 20 -1.93 -9.56 -5.21
N CYS A 21 -0.91 -8.84 -4.74
CA CYS A 21 -0.63 -7.48 -5.15
C CYS A 21 -0.28 -7.43 -6.65
N PRO A 22 -1.01 -6.63 -7.47
CA PRO A 22 -0.72 -6.46 -8.89
C PRO A 22 0.67 -5.89 -9.19
N VAL A 23 1.24 -5.11 -8.26
CA VAL A 23 2.56 -4.48 -8.40
C VAL A 23 3.69 -5.44 -7.97
N CYS A 24 3.62 -5.96 -6.75
CA CYS A 24 4.70 -6.77 -6.17
C CYS A 24 4.57 -8.29 -6.43
N LYS A 25 3.41 -8.76 -6.92
CA LYS A 25 3.09 -10.18 -7.17
C LYS A 25 3.14 -11.10 -5.94
N ILE A 26 3.11 -10.53 -4.72
CA ILE A 26 3.06 -11.27 -3.45
C ILE A 26 1.66 -11.25 -2.82
N PRO A 27 1.37 -12.12 -1.83
CA PRO A 27 0.08 -12.10 -1.13
C PRO A 27 -0.20 -10.78 -0.39
N THR A 28 -1.47 -10.37 -0.39
CA THR A 28 -2.00 -9.26 0.41
C THR A 28 -2.54 -9.77 1.76
N SER A 29 -2.70 -8.87 2.73
CA SER A 29 -3.23 -9.16 4.07
C SER A 29 -4.49 -8.36 4.36
N GLU A 30 -5.43 -8.98 5.08
CA GLU A 30 -6.60 -8.30 5.67
C GLU A 30 -6.22 -7.56 6.97
N THR A 31 -5.12 -7.94 7.61
CA THR A 31 -4.65 -7.34 8.86
C THR A 31 -3.72 -6.18 8.55
N HIS A 32 -4.28 -4.99 8.51
CA HIS A 32 -3.54 -3.74 8.33
C HIS A 32 -4.16 -2.63 9.18
N SER A 33 -3.47 -1.51 9.30
CA SER A 33 -4.00 -0.34 10.01
C SER A 33 -3.38 0.97 9.52
N GLY A 34 -4.14 2.04 9.75
CA GLY A 34 -3.80 3.39 9.30
C GLY A 34 -4.01 3.57 7.79
N PHE A 35 -4.23 4.81 7.37
CA PHE A 35 -4.54 5.12 5.98
C PHE A 35 -3.76 6.35 5.52
N VAL A 36 -3.15 6.25 4.34
CA VAL A 36 -2.56 7.36 3.60
C VAL A 36 -3.02 7.29 2.15
N GLY A 37 -3.60 8.40 1.67
CA GLY A 37 -3.87 8.61 0.25
C GLY A 37 -2.73 9.37 -0.39
N ILE A 38 -2.03 8.77 -1.34
CA ILE A 38 -1.03 9.44 -2.18
C ILE A 38 -1.70 9.87 -3.47
N THR A 39 -1.82 11.18 -3.70
CA THR A 39 -2.41 11.74 -4.93
C THR A 39 -1.36 12.11 -5.97
N ASN A 40 -0.23 12.68 -5.54
CA ASN A 40 0.91 13.01 -6.40
C ASN A 40 2.21 12.46 -5.78
N PRO A 41 2.67 11.26 -6.20
CA PRO A 41 3.88 10.64 -5.67
C PRO A 41 5.14 11.48 -5.86
N GLU A 42 5.28 12.15 -7.01
CA GLU A 42 6.50 12.90 -7.38
C GLU A 42 6.74 14.13 -6.49
N LYS A 43 5.66 14.69 -5.92
CA LYS A 43 5.72 15.86 -5.02
C LYS A 43 5.48 15.52 -3.55
N SER A 44 5.22 14.26 -3.22
CA SER A 44 4.84 13.86 -1.87
C SER A 44 6.05 13.36 -1.08
N GLU A 45 6.42 14.08 -0.03
CA GLU A 45 7.42 13.61 0.93
C GLU A 45 7.00 12.33 1.63
N VAL A 46 5.69 12.13 1.84
CA VAL A 46 5.14 10.91 2.41
C VAL A 46 5.35 9.74 1.45
N ALA A 47 5.13 9.94 0.15
CA ALA A 47 5.42 8.92 -0.86
C ALA A 47 6.91 8.54 -0.85
N LYS A 48 7.81 9.53 -0.85
CA LYS A 48 9.25 9.28 -0.78
C LYS A 48 9.66 8.46 0.44
N LYS A 49 9.12 8.77 1.62
CA LYS A 49 9.37 7.99 2.84
C LYS A 49 8.85 6.55 2.74
N ILE A 50 7.70 6.33 2.07
CA ILE A 50 7.18 4.99 1.83
C ILE A 50 8.09 4.23 0.85
N GLU A 51 8.58 4.88 -0.21
CA GLU A 51 9.53 4.27 -1.15
C GLU A 51 10.82 3.84 -0.45
N GLU A 52 11.42 4.73 0.35
CA GLU A 52 12.63 4.45 1.14
C GLU A 52 12.40 3.28 2.11
N ARG A 53 11.26 3.24 2.80
CA ARG A 53 10.91 2.18 3.76
C ARG A 53 10.67 0.83 3.09
N THR A 54 10.03 0.81 1.92
CA THR A 54 9.57 -0.42 1.26
C THR A 54 10.49 -0.88 0.14
N ASN A 55 11.48 -0.06 -0.22
CA ASN A 55 12.33 -0.22 -1.39
C ASN A 55 11.51 -0.56 -2.65
N THR A 56 10.38 0.13 -2.82
CA THR A 56 9.42 -0.08 -3.92
C THR A 56 8.88 1.26 -4.36
N LYS A 57 8.78 1.47 -5.69
CA LYS A 57 8.19 2.68 -6.25
C LYS A 57 6.74 2.87 -5.79
N VAL A 58 6.40 4.07 -5.31
CA VAL A 58 5.06 4.46 -4.88
C VAL A 58 4.30 5.02 -6.07
N LEU A 59 3.04 4.63 -6.18
CA LEU A 59 2.09 5.09 -7.18
C LEU A 59 1.01 5.91 -6.49
N SER A 60 0.20 6.63 -7.26
CA SER A 60 -1.00 7.23 -6.69
C SER A 60 -1.96 6.13 -6.23
N GLY A 61 -2.58 6.33 -5.07
CA GLY A 61 -3.48 5.33 -4.49
C GLY A 61 -3.55 5.36 -2.98
N ARG A 62 -4.15 4.30 -2.44
CA ARG A 62 -4.41 4.09 -1.02
C ARG A 62 -3.33 3.19 -0.42
N TYR A 63 -2.78 3.56 0.71
CA TYR A 63 -1.72 2.83 1.41
C TYR A 63 -2.07 2.65 2.88
N ALA A 64 -1.77 1.47 3.41
CA ALA A 64 -1.77 1.21 4.84
C ALA A 64 -0.44 1.67 5.47
N LEU A 65 -0.47 2.08 6.73
CA LEU A 65 0.77 2.45 7.45
C LEU A 65 1.47 1.23 8.06
N ILE A 66 0.68 0.21 8.41
CA ILE A 66 1.13 -1.05 9.00
C ILE A 66 0.37 -2.20 8.32
N VAL A 67 1.09 -3.25 7.94
CA VAL A 67 0.51 -4.50 7.38
C VAL A 67 1.14 -5.67 8.10
N ARG A 68 0.33 -6.65 8.54
CA ARG A 68 0.78 -7.89 9.20
C ARG A 68 0.47 -9.10 8.32
#